data_AF-A0AAD9JRV5-F1
#
_entry.id   AF-A0AAD9JRV5-F1
#
_cell.length_a   1.000
_cell.length_b   1.000
_cell.length_c   1.000
_cell.angle_alpha   90.00
_cell.angle_beta   90.00
_cell.angle_gamma   90.00
#
_symmetry.space_group_name_H-M   'P 1'
#
loop_
_entity.id
_entity.type
_entity.pdbx_description
1 polymer ?
#
loop_
_entity_poly.entity_id
_entity_poly.type
_entity_poly.pdbx_seq_one_letter_code
_entity_poly.pdbx_strand_id
1 'polypeptide(L)'
;MKKEVQSAVEFLAKLLRKRNVNADKVDSFVVCFEGVLCSHYQDHWFPEKPFKGSGYRCMRIVNRKMDPLIARAGAAAGLSEVDLLSTLPTELTLWVDPEEVSYRIGEEGSIGVLFDSQVDDSPQLSSDAESVSSGSLSSSPSVQDYLPYHPDPSRLFSNQYAARAYSPPAPYQEPAIFSSRWGDYLSTFVAS
;
A
#
# COMPACT_ATOMS: atom_id res chain seq x y z
N MET A 1 -1.42 0.08 -12.12
CA MET A 1 -1.94 1.16 -11.23
C MET A 1 -3.33 0.88 -10.69
N LYS A 2 -4.34 0.60 -11.53
CA LYS A 2 -5.73 0.49 -11.05
C LYS A 2 -5.91 -0.58 -9.96
N LYS A 3 -5.41 -1.80 -10.17
CA LYS A 3 -5.54 -2.91 -9.21
C LYS A 3 -4.82 -2.59 -7.90
N GLU A 4 -3.67 -1.94 -7.99
CA GLU A 4 -2.81 -1.57 -6.88
C GLU A 4 -3.47 -0.47 -6.03
N VAL A 5 -3.99 0.59 -6.67
CA VAL A 5 -4.77 1.64 -6.00
C VAL A 5 -6.00 1.03 -5.31
N GLN A 6 -6.75 0.17 -6.00
CA GLN A 6 -7.93 -0.50 -5.43
C GLN A 6 -7.58 -1.33 -4.20
N SER A 7 -6.50 -2.12 -4.25
CA SER A 7 -6.04 -2.90 -3.10
C SER A 7 -5.69 -2.02 -1.89
N ALA A 8 -4.98 -0.92 -2.12
CA ALA A 8 -4.59 0.03 -1.09
C ALA A 8 -5.81 0.72 -0.44
N VAL A 9 -6.75 1.18 -1.27
CA VAL A 9 -7.98 1.88 -0.82
C VAL A 9 -8.88 0.92 -0.03
N GLU A 10 -9.11 -0.29 -0.54
CA GLU A 10 -9.94 -1.28 0.14
C GLU A 10 -9.33 -1.76 1.46
N PHE A 11 -8.00 -1.80 1.55
CA PHE A 11 -7.34 -2.08 2.83
C PHE A 11 -7.70 -1.04 3.90
N LEU A 12 -7.62 0.25 3.60
CA LEU A 12 -8.02 1.29 4.55
C LEU A 12 -9.53 1.28 4.81
N ALA A 13 -10.35 1.08 3.76
CA ALA A 13 -11.80 0.98 3.91
C ALA A 13 -12.21 -0.18 4.85
N LYS A 14 -11.54 -1.34 4.75
CA LYS A 14 -11.74 -2.46 5.67
C LYS A 14 -11.42 -2.09 7.12
N LEU A 15 -10.40 -1.28 7.37
CA LEU A 15 -10.08 -0.79 8.72
C LEU A 15 -11.17 0.15 9.25
N LEU A 16 -11.69 1.03 8.39
CA LEU A 16 -12.82 1.92 8.72
C LEU A 16 -14.09 1.14 9.06
N ARG A 17 -14.46 0.14 8.23
CA ARG A 17 -15.63 -0.72 8.46
C ARG A 17 -15.54 -1.50 9.77
N LYS A 18 -14.35 -2.02 10.11
CA LYS A 18 -14.10 -2.75 11.37
C LYS A 18 -14.34 -1.94 12.64
N ARG A 19 -14.32 -0.60 12.57
CA ARG A 19 -14.57 0.29 13.72
C ARG A 19 -15.92 1.01 13.65
N ASN A 20 -16.89 0.43 12.92
CA ASN A 20 -18.26 0.92 12.83
C ASN A 20 -18.39 2.36 12.30
N VAL A 21 -17.49 2.79 11.41
CA VAL A 21 -17.72 4.01 10.61
C VAL A 21 -18.93 3.78 9.70
N ASN A 22 -19.77 4.81 9.53
CA ASN A 22 -20.97 4.75 8.69
C ASN A 22 -20.62 4.27 7.26
N ALA A 23 -21.37 3.28 6.75
CA ALA A 23 -21.09 2.62 5.49
C ALA A 23 -21.05 3.58 4.29
N ASP A 24 -22.02 4.49 4.19
CA ASP A 24 -22.10 5.48 3.10
C ASP A 24 -20.85 6.39 3.08
N LYS A 25 -20.36 6.78 4.27
CA LYS A 25 -19.11 7.54 4.38
C LYS A 25 -17.89 6.72 3.97
N VAL A 26 -17.85 5.42 4.28
CA VAL A 26 -16.74 4.57 3.85
C VAL A 26 -16.77 4.37 2.33
N ASP A 27 -17.95 4.16 1.74
CA ASP A 27 -18.07 3.98 0.30
C ASP A 27 -17.74 5.28 -0.45
N SER A 28 -18.15 6.44 0.08
CA SER A 28 -17.69 7.74 -0.40
C SER A 28 -16.17 7.89 -0.27
N PHE A 29 -15.58 7.46 0.86
CA PHE A 29 -14.14 7.48 1.07
C PHE A 29 -13.39 6.65 0.02
N VAL A 30 -13.89 5.45 -0.32
CA VAL A 30 -13.30 4.60 -1.37
C VAL A 30 -13.22 5.35 -2.69
N VAL A 31 -14.34 5.91 -3.16
CA VAL A 31 -14.41 6.63 -4.44
C VAL A 31 -13.49 7.85 -4.44
N CYS A 32 -13.55 8.66 -3.38
CA CYS A 32 -12.71 9.86 -3.26
C CYS A 32 -11.22 9.50 -3.23
N PHE A 33 -10.85 8.45 -2.48
CA PHE A 33 -9.46 8.09 -2.30
C PHE A 33 -8.84 7.49 -3.56
N GLU A 34 -9.57 6.65 -4.29
CA GLU A 34 -9.13 6.17 -5.62
C GLU A 34 -8.80 7.34 -6.56
N GLY A 35 -9.67 8.35 -6.62
CA GLY A 35 -9.47 9.54 -7.44
C GLY A 35 -8.24 10.35 -7.02
N VAL A 36 -8.06 10.57 -5.71
CA VAL A 36 -6.89 11.26 -5.15
C VAL A 36 -5.60 10.54 -5.51
N LEU A 37 -5.53 9.22 -5.34
CA LEU A 37 -4.31 8.46 -5.64
C LEU A 37 -4.03 8.40 -7.13
N CYS A 38 -5.04 8.15 -7.97
CA CYS A 38 -4.85 8.11 -9.42
C CYS A 38 -4.33 9.44 -9.96
N SER A 39 -4.84 10.56 -9.47
CA SER A 39 -4.34 11.89 -9.84
C SER A 39 -2.93 12.13 -9.31
N HIS A 40 -2.65 11.79 -8.05
CA HIS A 40 -1.35 12.04 -7.44
C HIS A 40 -0.22 11.23 -8.07
N TYR A 41 -0.50 9.99 -8.48
CA TYR A 41 0.49 9.05 -9.01
C TYR A 41 0.73 9.17 -10.51
N GLN A 42 -0.09 9.91 -11.26
CA GLN A 42 -0.12 9.93 -12.73
C GLN A 42 1.27 10.09 -13.37
N ASP A 43 2.06 11.07 -12.91
CA ASP A 43 3.41 11.36 -13.46
C ASP A 43 4.53 10.64 -12.69
N HIS A 44 4.18 9.85 -11.69
CA HIS A 44 5.09 9.14 -10.81
C HIS A 44 4.81 7.64 -10.83
N TRP A 45 4.30 7.08 -11.93
CA TRP A 45 4.05 5.65 -12.09
C TRP A 45 4.95 5.07 -13.19
N PHE A 46 5.89 4.20 -12.82
CA PHE A 46 6.90 3.64 -13.74
C PHE A 46 6.88 2.10 -13.69
N PRO A 47 6.03 1.41 -14.47
CA PRO A 47 5.94 -0.06 -14.45
C PRO A 47 7.29 -0.75 -14.70
N GLU A 48 8.11 -0.20 -15.60
CA GLU A 48 9.42 -0.78 -15.95
C GLU A 48 10.46 -0.61 -14.84
N LYS A 49 10.20 0.29 -13.87
CA LYS A 49 11.04 0.53 -12.69
C LYS A 49 10.13 0.73 -11.47
N PRO A 50 9.50 -0.34 -10.94
CA PRO A 50 8.43 -0.23 -9.95
C PRO A 50 8.76 0.68 -8.75
N PHE A 51 9.98 0.57 -8.23
CA PHE A 51 10.42 1.33 -7.05
C PHE A 51 10.78 2.79 -7.33
N LYS A 52 10.91 3.20 -8.60
CA LYS A 52 11.13 4.61 -8.93
C LYS A 52 9.90 5.41 -8.49
N GLY A 53 10.11 6.39 -7.62
CA GLY A 53 9.03 7.19 -7.04
C GLY A 53 8.25 6.51 -5.90
N SER A 54 8.67 5.34 -5.41
CA SER A 54 7.99 4.64 -4.30
C SER A 54 7.86 5.51 -3.05
N GLY A 55 8.91 6.26 -2.67
CA GLY A 55 8.86 7.20 -1.55
C GLY A 55 7.90 8.37 -1.73
N TYR A 56 7.62 8.78 -2.97
CA TYR A 56 6.61 9.82 -3.28
C TYR A 56 5.19 9.26 -3.17
N ARG A 57 4.98 8.01 -3.58
CA ARG A 57 3.68 7.32 -3.48
C ARG A 57 3.42 6.71 -2.09
N CYS A 58 4.44 6.63 -1.25
CA CYS A 58 4.35 6.08 0.09
C CYS A 58 3.46 6.95 0.97
N MET A 59 2.47 6.35 1.61
CA MET A 59 1.57 7.03 2.56
C MET A 59 1.90 6.64 3.99
N ARG A 60 1.94 7.62 4.89
CA ARG A 60 2.43 7.39 6.27
C ARG A 60 1.55 8.05 7.33
N ILE A 61 1.21 7.27 8.35
CA ILE A 61 0.64 7.75 9.62
C ILE A 61 1.67 7.47 10.71
N VAL A 62 2.18 8.49 11.38
CA VAL A 62 3.19 8.36 12.45
C VAL A 62 2.92 9.43 13.49
N ASN A 63 3.05 9.12 14.79
CA ASN A 63 2.85 10.09 15.88
C ASN A 63 1.52 10.86 15.79
N ARG A 64 0.44 10.18 15.39
CA ARG A 64 -0.90 10.75 15.14
C ARG A 64 -0.94 11.85 14.08
N LYS A 65 0.06 11.95 13.21
CA LYS A 65 0.03 12.81 12.03
C LYS A 65 -0.53 12.02 10.86
N MET A 66 -1.66 12.48 10.30
CA MET A 66 -2.28 11.85 9.15
C MET A 66 -1.50 12.12 7.87
N ASP A 67 -1.53 11.16 6.94
CA ASP A 67 -1.04 11.37 5.59
C ASP A 67 -1.93 12.39 4.84
N PRO A 68 -1.37 13.40 4.15
CA PRO A 68 -2.17 14.42 3.46
C PRO A 68 -3.13 13.88 2.40
N LEU A 69 -2.82 12.75 1.75
CA LEU A 69 -3.69 12.15 0.74
C LEU A 69 -4.88 11.47 1.41
N ILE A 70 -4.64 10.74 2.51
CA ILE A 70 -5.69 10.10 3.31
C ILE A 70 -6.60 11.17 3.94
N ALA A 71 -6.03 12.22 4.51
CA ALA A 71 -6.77 13.34 5.10
C ALA A 71 -7.69 14.02 4.07
N ARG A 72 -7.17 14.27 2.87
CA ARG A 72 -7.93 14.88 1.76
C ARG A 72 -9.11 14.00 1.32
N ALA A 73 -8.88 12.70 1.16
CA ALA A 73 -9.94 11.77 0.80
C ALA A 73 -11.00 11.64 1.91
N GLY A 74 -10.57 11.60 3.18
CA GLY A 74 -11.46 11.63 4.33
C GLY A 74 -12.35 12.86 4.36
N ALA A 75 -11.76 14.05 4.22
CA ALA A 75 -12.50 15.30 4.22
C ALA A 75 -13.54 15.35 3.08
N ALA A 76 -13.18 14.90 1.87
CA ALA A 76 -14.11 14.80 0.74
C ALA A 76 -15.27 13.84 0.99
N ALA A 77 -15.07 12.79 1.80
CA ALA A 77 -16.07 11.80 2.19
C ALA A 77 -16.83 12.15 3.49
N GLY A 78 -16.61 13.34 4.06
CA GLY A 78 -17.25 13.75 5.31
C GLY A 78 -16.74 13.01 6.56
N LEU A 79 -15.50 12.50 6.53
CA LEU A 79 -14.77 11.95 7.66
C LEU A 79 -13.78 12.99 8.18
N SER A 80 -13.84 13.30 9.47
CA SER A 80 -12.85 14.19 10.08
C SER A 80 -11.51 13.48 10.25
N GLU A 81 -10.42 14.24 10.34
CA GLU A 81 -9.10 13.67 10.64
C GLU A 81 -9.09 12.94 12.00
N VAL A 82 -9.91 13.40 12.97
CA VAL A 82 -10.10 12.73 14.26
C VAL A 82 -10.76 11.36 14.09
N ASP A 83 -11.80 11.25 13.24
CA ASP A 83 -12.44 9.97 12.94
C ASP A 83 -11.45 9.00 12.30
N LEU A 84 -10.63 9.48 11.37
CA LEU A 84 -9.59 8.69 10.72
C LEU A 84 -8.51 8.24 11.72
N LEU A 85 -7.97 9.15 12.53
CA LEU A 85 -6.92 8.84 13.51
C LEU A 85 -7.39 7.95 14.66
N SER A 86 -8.68 7.98 15.00
CA SER A 86 -9.25 7.08 16.01
C SER A 86 -9.48 5.65 15.49
N THR A 87 -9.50 5.50 14.16
CA THR A 87 -9.85 4.24 13.49
C THR A 87 -8.65 3.53 12.86
N LEU A 88 -7.78 4.28 12.19
CA LEU A 88 -6.60 3.76 11.51
C LEU A 88 -5.46 3.50 12.50
N PRO A 89 -4.50 2.60 12.17
CA PRO A 89 -3.32 2.39 12.98
C PRO A 89 -2.54 3.70 13.19
N THR A 90 -2.06 3.93 14.41
CA THR A 90 -1.27 5.13 14.77
C THR A 90 0.09 5.18 14.10
N GLU A 91 0.59 4.03 13.68
CA GLU A 91 1.83 3.83 12.97
C GLU A 91 1.57 2.92 11.77
N LEU A 92 1.41 3.53 10.60
CA LEU A 92 1.17 2.85 9.34
C LEU A 92 2.13 3.40 8.29
N THR A 93 2.73 2.51 7.51
CA THR A 93 3.39 2.85 6.25
C THR A 93 2.79 1.97 5.16
N LEU A 94 2.35 2.58 4.06
CA LEU A 94 1.69 1.89 2.95
C LEU A 94 2.39 2.29 1.64
N TRP A 95 2.92 1.29 0.94
CA TRP A 95 3.56 1.45 -0.37
C TRP A 95 2.61 0.95 -1.46
N VAL A 96 2.37 1.81 -2.45
CA VAL A 96 1.57 1.49 -3.64
C VAL A 96 2.50 1.60 -4.84
N ASP A 97 3.10 0.49 -5.22
CA ASP A 97 4.06 0.40 -6.31
C ASP A 97 3.45 -0.39 -7.48
N PRO A 98 3.94 -0.22 -8.72
CA PRO A 98 3.60 -1.15 -9.78
C PRO A 98 3.85 -2.59 -9.34
N GLU A 99 2.92 -3.48 -9.67
CA GLU A 99 3.00 -4.92 -9.38
C GLU A 99 2.85 -5.31 -7.91
N GLU A 100 3.00 -4.40 -6.95
CA GLU A 100 2.95 -4.72 -5.52
C GLU A 100 2.34 -3.61 -4.65
N VAL A 101 1.46 -4.00 -3.73
CA VAL A 101 1.00 -3.16 -2.62
C VAL A 101 1.38 -3.84 -1.32
N SER A 102 2.13 -3.14 -0.47
CA SER A 102 2.58 -3.67 0.82
C SER A 102 2.50 -2.63 1.91
N TYR A 103 2.46 -3.08 3.16
CA TYR A 103 2.28 -2.21 4.31
C TYR A 103 3.08 -2.69 5.52
N ARG A 104 3.30 -1.77 6.46
CA ARG A 104 3.84 -2.04 7.79
C ARG A 104 3.01 -1.35 8.85
N ILE A 105 2.69 -2.04 9.93
CA ILE A 105 2.05 -1.46 11.12
C ILE A 105 3.04 -1.50 12.28
N GLY A 106 3.29 -0.35 12.91
CA GLY A 106 4.33 -0.18 13.93
C GLY A 106 5.74 0.03 13.34
N GLU A 107 6.64 0.61 14.14
CA GLU A 107 8.05 0.83 13.74
C GLU A 107 8.78 -0.50 13.44
N GLU A 108 8.61 -1.49 14.33
CA GLU A 108 9.22 -2.83 14.24
C GLU A 108 8.27 -3.88 13.61
N GLY A 109 7.21 -3.41 12.92
CA GLY A 109 6.25 -4.30 12.27
C GLY A 109 6.86 -5.11 11.13
N SER A 110 6.35 -6.32 10.91
CA SER A 110 6.62 -7.06 9.68
C SER A 110 5.94 -6.39 8.47
N ILE A 111 6.50 -6.62 7.28
CA ILE A 111 5.86 -6.20 6.03
C ILE A 111 4.79 -7.21 5.65
N GLY A 112 3.55 -6.74 5.47
CA GLY A 112 2.47 -7.50 4.86
C GLY A 112 2.25 -7.10 3.40
N VAL A 113 1.86 -8.04 2.56
CA VAL A 113 1.55 -7.82 1.15
C VAL A 113 0.02 -7.88 0.95
N LEU A 114 -0.54 -6.86 0.32
CA LEU A 114 -1.97 -6.73 0.00
C LEU A 114 -2.27 -7.07 -1.45
N PHE A 115 -1.31 -6.87 -2.33
CA PHE A 115 -1.40 -7.20 -3.75
C PHE A 115 0.00 -7.55 -4.25
N ASP A 116 0.08 -8.61 -5.04
CA ASP A 116 1.27 -9.01 -5.77
C ASP A 116 0.80 -9.61 -7.10
N SER A 117 1.17 -8.98 -8.21
CA SER A 117 0.74 -9.45 -9.54
C SER A 117 1.38 -10.76 -9.97
N GLN A 118 2.46 -11.20 -9.32
CA GLN A 118 3.12 -12.47 -9.64
C GLN A 118 2.43 -13.69 -9.01
N VAL A 119 1.55 -13.46 -8.02
CA VAL A 119 0.85 -14.54 -7.30
C VAL A 119 -0.49 -14.89 -7.97
N ASP A 120 -0.99 -14.04 -8.89
CA ASP A 120 -2.24 -14.24 -9.63
C ASP A 120 -2.18 -15.34 -10.71
N ASP A 121 -1.01 -15.96 -10.98
CA ASP A 121 -0.83 -17.04 -11.98
C ASP A 121 -0.85 -18.47 -11.40
N SER A 122 -1.28 -18.65 -10.14
CA SER A 122 -1.36 -19.99 -9.51
C SER A 122 -2.70 -20.27 -8.83
N PRO A 123 -3.31 -21.48 -8.99
CA PRO A 123 -4.60 -21.80 -8.36
C PRO A 123 -4.44 -21.81 -6.84
N GLN A 124 -5.31 -21.07 -6.15
CA GLN A 124 -5.30 -20.95 -4.69
C GLN A 124 -5.40 -22.31 -4.00
N LEU A 125 -4.36 -22.68 -3.24
CA LEU A 125 -4.44 -23.70 -2.19
C LEU A 125 -4.44 -22.99 -0.84
N SER A 126 -5.55 -23.17 -0.14
CA SER A 126 -5.83 -22.74 1.23
C SER A 126 -4.70 -23.09 2.20
N SER A 127 -4.23 -22.08 2.93
CA SER A 127 -3.34 -22.23 4.07
C SER A 127 -4.14 -22.68 5.30
N ASP A 128 -4.12 -23.97 5.59
CA ASP A 128 -4.38 -24.52 6.92
C ASP A 128 -3.08 -25.10 7.49
N ALA A 129 -2.98 -25.03 8.82
CA ALA A 129 -1.80 -25.10 9.67
C ALA A 129 -0.93 -26.38 9.56
N GLU A 130 0.33 -26.27 9.97
CA GLU A 130 0.83 -26.90 11.22
C GLU A 130 2.36 -26.78 11.32
N SER A 131 2.81 -26.49 12.54
CA SER A 131 4.19 -26.44 13.01
C SER A 131 4.84 -27.83 13.06
N VAL A 132 6.14 -27.94 12.76
CA VAL A 132 7.07 -28.80 13.54
C VAL A 132 8.51 -28.31 13.42
N SER A 133 9.14 -28.14 14.58
CA SER A 133 10.59 -27.99 14.76
C SER A 133 11.26 -29.36 14.75
N SER A 134 12.45 -29.49 14.16
CA SER A 134 13.52 -30.42 14.60
C SER A 134 14.82 -30.13 13.85
N GLY A 135 15.89 -29.88 14.61
CA GLY A 135 17.23 -29.65 14.08
C GLY A 135 18.07 -30.91 13.89
N SER A 136 19.15 -30.70 13.14
CA SER A 136 20.49 -31.28 13.24
C SER A 136 20.88 -32.55 12.46
N LEU A 137 21.73 -32.28 11.46
CA LEU A 137 23.05 -32.87 11.12
C LEU A 137 23.11 -34.29 10.52
N SER A 138 23.56 -34.36 9.25
CA SER A 138 24.51 -35.39 8.78
C SER A 138 25.11 -35.07 7.39
N SER A 139 26.44 -34.94 7.38
CA SER A 139 27.41 -35.43 6.37
C SER A 139 27.38 -34.93 4.91
N SER A 140 28.44 -34.19 4.53
CA SER A 140 28.94 -33.97 3.14
C SER A 140 29.47 -35.29 2.51
N PRO A 141 29.91 -35.38 1.21
CA PRO A 141 30.12 -34.32 0.20
C PRO A 141 29.74 -34.64 -1.29
N SER A 142 29.81 -33.59 -2.12
CA SER A 142 30.13 -33.53 -3.57
C SER A 142 29.10 -33.98 -4.62
N VAL A 143 28.76 -33.07 -5.57
CA VAL A 143 29.17 -33.01 -7.00
C VAL A 143 28.25 -31.96 -7.70
N GLN A 144 28.76 -31.24 -8.71
CA GLN A 144 28.07 -30.28 -9.62
C GLN A 144 27.76 -28.89 -9.01
N ASP A 145 28.45 -27.78 -9.30
CA ASP A 145 29.19 -27.30 -10.48
C ASP A 145 28.41 -27.10 -11.78
N TYR A 146 27.07 -27.14 -11.75
CA TYR A 146 26.22 -26.52 -12.78
C TYR A 146 24.83 -26.19 -12.19
N LEU A 147 24.71 -25.06 -11.49
CA LEU A 147 23.41 -24.40 -11.35
C LEU A 147 23.59 -22.93 -11.73
N PRO A 148 22.73 -22.36 -12.60
CA PRO A 148 22.71 -20.93 -12.80
C PRO A 148 22.48 -20.29 -11.44
N TYR A 149 23.24 -19.26 -11.12
CA TYR A 149 23.10 -18.48 -9.90
C TYR A 149 21.62 -18.08 -9.75
N HIS A 150 20.88 -18.81 -8.93
CA HIS A 150 19.56 -18.42 -8.48
C HIS A 150 19.81 -17.52 -7.26
N PRO A 151 19.64 -16.20 -7.38
CA PRO A 151 19.66 -15.35 -6.21
C PRO A 151 18.57 -15.84 -5.25
N ASP A 152 18.95 -16.04 -3.98
CA ASP A 152 18.03 -16.42 -2.91
C ASP A 152 16.84 -15.43 -2.86
N PRO A 153 15.59 -15.90 -3.09
CA PRO A 153 14.41 -15.04 -3.11
C PRO A 153 14.26 -14.23 -1.82
N SER A 154 14.69 -14.76 -0.68
CA SER A 154 14.62 -14.09 0.61
C SER A 154 15.59 -12.91 0.73
N ARG A 155 16.74 -12.96 0.04
CA ARG A 155 17.68 -11.83 -0.06
C ARG A 155 17.21 -10.76 -1.04
N LEU A 156 16.52 -11.14 -2.11
CA LEU A 156 15.87 -10.18 -3.02
C LEU A 156 14.71 -9.46 -2.31
N PHE A 157 13.88 -10.22 -1.59
CA PHE A 157 12.85 -9.66 -0.70
C PHE A 157 13.50 -8.66 0.25
N SER A 158 14.45 -9.09 1.09
CA SER A 158 15.10 -8.22 2.07
C SER A 158 15.79 -6.98 1.47
N ASN A 159 16.51 -7.12 0.34
CA ASN A 159 17.15 -5.97 -0.33
C ASN A 159 16.15 -5.01 -0.98
N GLN A 160 15.03 -5.50 -1.52
CA GLN A 160 13.97 -4.70 -2.12
C GLN A 160 13.24 -3.87 -1.05
N TYR A 161 12.98 -4.45 0.13
CA TYR A 161 12.42 -3.71 1.28
C TYR A 161 13.46 -2.83 1.99
N ALA A 162 14.74 -3.20 2.00
CA ALA A 162 15.82 -2.35 2.54
C ALA A 162 15.96 -1.05 1.72
N ALA A 163 15.88 -1.11 0.38
CA ALA A 163 15.89 0.07 -0.47
C ALA A 163 14.71 1.03 -0.18
N ARG A 164 13.55 0.51 0.26
CA ARG A 164 12.37 1.30 0.65
C ARG A 164 12.56 2.08 1.97
N ALA A 165 13.38 1.59 2.90
CA ALA A 165 13.58 2.21 4.21
C ALA A 165 14.43 3.50 4.16
N TYR A 166 15.22 3.70 3.10
CA TYR A 166 16.20 4.80 3.02
C TYR A 166 15.79 5.99 2.14
N SER A 167 14.60 5.98 1.53
CA SER A 167 14.14 7.13 0.74
C SER A 167 13.27 8.06 1.60
N PRO A 168 13.79 9.20 2.10
CA PRO A 168 12.94 10.21 2.73
C PRO A 168 11.91 10.73 1.71
N PRO A 169 10.67 11.02 2.13
CA PRO A 169 9.69 11.63 1.24
C PRO A 169 10.23 12.98 0.76
N ALA A 170 10.06 13.28 -0.53
CA ALA A 170 10.26 14.63 -1.01
C ALA A 170 9.29 15.56 -0.26
N PRO A 171 9.71 16.77 0.14
CA PRO A 171 8.80 17.73 0.76
C PRO A 171 7.61 17.97 -0.17
N TYR A 172 6.39 17.84 0.37
CA TYR A 172 5.16 18.09 -0.36
C TYR A 172 5.20 19.49 -0.95
N GLN A 173 5.26 19.59 -2.28
CA GLN A 173 5.00 20.83 -3.00
C GLN A 173 3.55 20.78 -3.46
N GLU A 174 2.73 21.67 -2.91
CA GLU A 174 1.37 21.85 -3.40
C GLU A 174 1.46 22.38 -4.85
N PRO A 175 0.84 21.71 -5.84
CA PRO A 175 0.84 22.24 -7.20
C PRO A 175 0.07 23.57 -7.22
N ALA A 176 0.72 24.64 -7.73
CA ALA A 176 0.21 26.02 -7.73
C ALA A 176 -1.04 26.27 -8.61
N ILE A 177 -1.68 25.23 -9.14
CA ILE A 177 -2.87 25.35 -9.96
C ILE A 177 -3.74 24.12 -9.69
N PHE A 178 -4.82 24.22 -8.92
CA PHE A 178 -6.06 23.48 -9.18
C PHE A 178 -7.23 23.85 -8.23
N SER A 179 -7.67 25.11 -8.24
CA SER A 179 -8.91 25.53 -7.57
C SER A 179 -10.15 25.51 -8.48
N SER A 180 -10.02 25.19 -9.78
CA SER A 180 -11.04 25.58 -10.76
C SER A 180 -11.54 24.48 -11.71
N ARG A 181 -11.21 23.20 -11.49
CA ARG A 181 -11.72 22.12 -12.36
C ARG A 181 -12.27 20.87 -11.66
N TRP A 182 -12.54 20.94 -10.37
CA TRP A 182 -13.19 19.84 -9.64
C TRP A 182 -14.69 20.07 -9.37
N GLY A 183 -15.24 21.23 -9.73
CA GLY A 183 -16.69 21.48 -9.66
C GLY A 183 -17.52 20.55 -10.57
N ASP A 184 -16.91 20.07 -11.66
CA ASP A 184 -17.66 19.35 -12.71
C ASP A 184 -17.68 17.83 -12.55
N TYR A 185 -16.79 17.24 -11.75
CA TYR A 185 -16.80 15.78 -11.48
C TYR A 185 -17.73 15.39 -10.32
N LEU A 186 -18.01 16.31 -9.39
CA LEU A 186 -18.94 16.07 -8.27
C LEU A 186 -20.41 16.28 -8.67
N SER A 187 -20.71 16.96 -9.78
CA SER A 187 -22.09 17.18 -10.22
C SER A 187 -22.74 15.96 -10.88
N THR A 188 -21.97 14.93 -11.24
CA THR A 188 -22.49 13.78 -12.00
C THR A 188 -22.86 12.58 -11.13
N PHE A 189 -22.60 12.62 -9.81
CA PHE A 189 -22.84 11.46 -8.93
C PHE A 189 -23.89 11.68 -7.83
N VAL A 190 -24.58 12.83 -7.82
CA VAL A 190 -25.70 13.11 -6.87
C VAL A 190 -27.04 13.26 -7.60
N ALA A 191 -27.11 12.94 -8.90
CA ALA A 191 -28.34 13.00 -9.68
C ALA A 191 -28.51 11.71 -10.51
N SER A 192 -28.92 10.63 -9.86
CA SER A 192 -29.66 9.49 -10.44
C SER A 192 -30.32 8.69 -9.32
#